data_AF-A0A8C9LDG2-F1
#
_entry.id   AF-A0A8C9LDG2-F1
#
_cell.length_a   1.000
_cell.length_b   1.000
_cell.length_c   1.000
_cell.angle_alpha   90.00
_cell.angle_beta   90.00
_cell.angle_gamma   90.00
#
_symmetry.space_group_name_H-M   'P 1'
#
loop_
_entity.id
_entity.type
_entity.pdbx_description
1 polymer ?
#
loop_
_entity_poly.entity_id
_entity_poly.type
_entity_poly.pdbx_seq_one_letter_code
_entity_poly.pdbx_strand_id
1 'polypeptide(L)' 'MGQMHLPLELCHHAADAEEKLMNHLLSPDRYNKLIRPAVNSSQLVSIELQVSLAQLISVVSSN' A
#
# COMPACT_ATOMS: atom_id res chain seq x y z
N MET A 1 -19.75 -17.52 31.17
CA MET A 1 -19.07 -16.35 30.60
C MET A 1 -17.72 -16.82 30.07
N GLY A 2 -17.70 -17.32 28.83
CA GLY A 2 -16.49 -17.88 28.22
C GLY A 2 -15.55 -16.75 27.82
N GLN A 3 -14.31 -16.79 28.31
CA GLN A 3 -13.28 -15.83 27.92
C GLN A 3 -12.95 -16.03 26.44
N MET A 4 -13.20 -15.01 25.61
CA MET A 4 -12.61 -14.94 24.28
C MET A 4 -11.13 -14.58 24.41
N HIS A 5 -10.30 -15.57 24.74
CA HIS A 5 -8.86 -15.47 24.51
C HIS A 5 -8.63 -15.68 23.00
N LEU A 6 -8.71 -14.61 22.21
CA LEU A 6 -8.13 -14.61 20.87
C LEU A 6 -6.63 -14.93 21.05
N PRO A 7 -6.10 -16.00 20.42
CA PRO A 7 -4.74 -16.43 20.70
C PRO A 7 -3.77 -15.40 20.11
N LEU A 8 -3.04 -14.71 20.99
CA LEU A 8 -1.96 -13.78 20.65
C LEU A 8 -0.93 -14.42 19.70
N GLU A 9 -0.82 -15.76 19.72
CA GLU A 9 -0.03 -16.58 18.80
C GLU A 9 -0.39 -16.35 17.33
N LEU A 10 -1.68 -16.16 16.97
CA LEU A 10 -2.09 -16.02 15.56
C LEU A 10 -1.52 -14.73 14.94
N CYS A 11 -1.50 -13.64 15.71
CA CYS A 11 -0.94 -12.36 15.27
C CYS A 11 0.58 -12.43 15.06
N HIS A 12 1.29 -13.21 15.88
CA HIS A 12 2.73 -13.39 15.74
C HIS A 12 3.09 -14.14 14.45
N HIS A 13 2.35 -15.20 14.12
CA HIS A 13 2.55 -15.94 12.87
C HIS A 13 2.20 -15.09 11.63
N ALA A 14 1.17 -14.24 11.73
CA ALA A 14 0.81 -13.32 10.66
C ALA A 14 1.91 -12.26 10.41
N ALA A 15 2.50 -11.71 11.48
CA ALA A 15 3.58 -10.72 11.37
C ALA A 15 4.86 -11.30 10.75
N ASP A 16 5.28 -12.51 11.15
CA ASP A 16 6.45 -13.19 10.55
C ASP A 16 6.23 -13.51 9.06
N ALA A 17 5.00 -13.92 8.70
CA ALA A 17 4.64 -14.13 7.30
C ALA A 17 4.65 -12.82 6.48
N GLU A 18 4.15 -11.72 7.05
CA GLU A 18 4.18 -10.39 6.43
C GLU A 18 5.61 -9.90 6.21
N GLU A 19 6.49 -10.06 7.20
CA GLU A 19 7.90 -9.68 7.09
C GLU A 19 8.60 -10.45 5.96
N LYS A 20 8.43 -11.78 5.92
CA LYS A 20 8.99 -12.62 4.84
C LYS A 20 8.47 -12.21 3.48
N LEU A 21 7.18 -11.90 3.38
CA LEU A 21 6.57 -11.45 2.13
C LEU A 21 7.11 -10.09 1.69
N MET A 22 7.23 -9.12 2.61
CA MET A 22 7.80 -7.80 2.31
C MET A 22 9.26 -7.92 1.84
N ASN A 23 10.08 -8.69 2.55
CA ASN A 23 11.46 -8.93 2.18
C ASN A 23 11.57 -9.57 0.80
N HIS A 24 10.68 -10.53 0.48
CA HIS A 24 10.65 -11.15 -0.83
C HIS A 24 10.21 -10.16 -1.93
N LEU A 25 9.10 -9.43 -1.73
CA LEU A 25 8.53 -8.55 -2.76
C LEU A 25 9.33 -7.27 -2.99
N LEU A 26 9.90 -6.69 -1.94
CA LEU A 26 10.49 -5.34 -1.95
C LEU A 26 12.02 -5.32 -1.86
N SER A 27 12.68 -6.49 -1.85
CA SER A 27 14.14 -6.57 -1.93
C SER A 27 14.67 -5.79 -3.15
N PRO A 28 15.77 -5.03 -3.00
CA PRO A 28 16.35 -4.23 -4.09
C PRO A 28 16.75 -5.05 -5.31
N ASP A 29 17.05 -6.35 -5.14
CA ASP A 29 17.39 -7.25 -6.24
C ASP A 29 16.18 -7.64 -7.11
N ARG A 30 14.96 -7.39 -6.62
CA ARG A 30 13.70 -7.79 -7.28
C ARG A 30 12.80 -6.63 -7.65
N TYR A 31 12.80 -5.54 -6.88
CA TYR A 31 11.90 -4.40 -7.12
C TYR A 31 12.66 -3.08 -7.25
N ASN A 32 12.59 -2.48 -8.44
CA ASN A 32 13.17 -1.18 -8.71
C ASN A 32 12.08 -0.11 -8.77
N LYS A 33 12.09 0.82 -7.80
CA LYS A 33 11.11 1.89 -7.65
C LYS A 33 11.18 2.97 -8.73
N LEU A 34 12.31 3.04 -9.46
CA LEU A 34 12.55 4.06 -10.50
C LEU A 34 12.07 3.62 -11.88
N ILE A 35 11.71 2.33 -12.03
CA ILE A 35 11.29 1.76 -13.30
C ILE A 35 9.78 1.58 -13.29
N ARG A 36 9.12 2.05 -14.34
CA ARG A 36 7.69 1.83 -14.56
C ARG A 36 7.40 0.33 -14.75
N PRO A 37 6.41 -0.24 -14.05
CA PRO A 37 6.03 -1.64 -14.26
C PRO A 37 5.28 -1.82 -15.58
N ALA A 38 5.86 -2.57 -16.51
CA ALA A 38 5.23 -2.99 -17.76
C ALA A 38 5.86 -4.31 -18.22
N VAL A 39 5.05 -5.24 -18.75
CA VAL A 39 5.54 -6.53 -19.26
C VAL A 39 6.36 -6.33 -20.54
N ASN A 40 5.98 -5.34 -21.34
CA ASN A 40 6.72 -4.92 -22.53
C ASN A 40 6.77 -3.39 -22.65
N SER A 41 7.68 -2.87 -23.46
CA SER A 41 7.95 -1.43 -23.59
C SER A 41 6.77 -0.62 -24.15
N SER A 42 5.93 -1.24 -24.98
CA SER A 42 4.78 -0.58 -25.62
C SER A 42 3.50 -0.64 -24.79
N GLN A 43 3.45 -1.46 -23.74
CA GLN A 43 2.27 -1.62 -22.90
C GLN A 43 1.94 -0.30 -22.20
N LEU A 44 0.69 0.12 -22.28
CA LEU A 44 0.16 1.26 -21.51
C LEU A 44 -0.22 0.82 -20.09
N VAL A 45 -0.05 1.74 -19.13
CA VAL A 45 -0.37 1.54 -17.71
C VAL A 45 -1.45 2.56 -17.42
N SER A 46 -2.67 2.08 -17.19
CA SER A 46 -3.80 2.95 -16.85
C SER A 46 -3.68 3.38 -15.39
N ILE A 47 -3.95 4.66 -15.12
CA ILE A 47 -4.01 5.21 -13.77
C ILE A 47 -5.42 5.76 -13.59
N GLU A 48 -6.17 5.17 -12.67
CA GLU A 48 -7.47 5.68 -12.26
C GLU A 48 -7.28 6.63 -11.07
N LEU A 49 -7.75 7.87 -11.22
CA LEU A 49 -7.64 8.90 -10.20
C LEU A 49 -9.03 9.40 -9.81
N GLN A 50 -9.29 9.41 -8.51
CA GLN A 50 -10.44 10.05 -7.89
C GLN A 50 -9.93 10.98 -6.80
N VAL A 51 -10.64 12.09 -6.57
CA VAL A 51 -10.32 13.04 -5.50
C VAL A 51 -11.48 13.09 -4.52
N SER A 52 -11.14 13.18 -3.24
CA SER A 52 -12.09 13.40 -2.16
C SER A 52 -11.74 14.71 -1.47
N LEU A 53 -12.71 15.62 -1.38
CA LEU A 53 -12.53 16.86 -0.63
C LEU A 53 -12.79 16.56 0.85
N ALA A 54 -11.75 16.68 1.67
CA ALA A 54 -11.91 16.61 3.11
C ALA A 54 -12.51 17.91 3.66
N GLN A 55 -11.85 19.05 3.40
CA GLN A 55 -12.25 20.37 3.88
C GLN A 55 -11.77 21.47 2.91
N LEU A 56 -12.55 22.54 2.75
CA LEU A 56 -12.14 23.76 2.05
C LEU A 56 -11.58 24.75 3.09
N ILE A 57 -10.27 24.95 3.09
CA ILE A 57 -9.57 25.67 4.17
C ILE A 57 -9.71 27.19 4.03
N SER A 58 -9.58 27.73 2.82
CA SER A 58 -9.79 29.15 2.53
C SER A 58 -10.04 29.37 1.05
N VAL A 59 -10.84 30.39 0.72
CA VAL A 59 -11.00 30.92 -0.64
C VAL A 59 -10.57 32.38 -0.60
N VAL A 60 -9.52 32.72 -1.35
CA VAL A 60 -9.07 34.10 -1.47
C VAL A 60 -9.78 34.74 -2.65
N SER A 61 -10.63 35.73 -2.39
CA SER A 61 -11.22 36.60 -3.42
C SER A 61 -10.57 37.98 -3.38
N SER A 62 -9.89 38.38 -4.46
CA SER A 62 -9.45 39.76 -4.67
C SER A 62 -10.61 40.56 -5.28
N ASN A 63 -10.99 41.66 -4.64
CA ASN A 63 -12.01 42.61 -5.09
C ASN A 63 -11.32 43.89 -5.53
#